data_AF-A0A4R8MX31-F1
#
_entry.id   AF-A0A4R8MX31-F1
#
_cell.length_a   1.000
_cell.length_b   1.000
_cell.length_c   1.000
_cell.angle_alpha   90.00
_cell.angle_beta   90.00
_cell.angle_gamma   90.00
#
_symmetry.space_group_name_H-M   'P 1'
#
loop_
_entity.id
_entity.type
_entity.pdbx_description
1 polymer ?
#
loop_
_entity_poly.entity_id
_entity_poly.type
_entity_poly.pdbx_seq_one_letter_code
_entity_poly.pdbx_strand_id
1 'polypeptide(L)'
;MDWQKIGVILWISFVQTLFAVEKKPDQVTIPQLLKAGFPPHLAAAWKEKSKQSPEKFLEWKKSLKGKEAALVSKVWKEQQITVYENKQKLAEESTYQKKERYPEKEKNPKTKETTTKTKEAPDFSDELFFGMSYQNLDVRYLPRKEKNHSSVFLGGKGKGQIWILEKRDEEFSYGVNLTYKPFRFTSGSRYKPIPHFYFAKDPNFYSQLERTGSPLPQPITFSNFFGYRLLVDTREYELGIYHAAIFSSYPGIYFVSPNKSYSGVWSAGDNKSSLYINDSWNSKDLGSHRIQSESISNKQESVGFVYLKSESPGSQFFFDATAYRDSPLLYGVVSPEEVRPQIPQSLGYTRVSFKHLIGSEFLSSVEGHRYENGRSGFFPLFFSEWGNLIYRYREYNESGNYNWNEIGRGGFYEWRKEKAVLSFGFESRESGGQWEGKLAIPFGTNNLLELSGIFREGNPLTRAWFENWTYATDFNINLTDRAEIIKLKWVSPFISLNVSYSEKENDPNPILFINFQLLQKIDL
;
A
#
# COMPACT_ATOMS: atom_id res chain seq x y z
N MET A 1 -28.83 10.90 -12.09
CA MET A 1 -28.08 11.61 -11.03
C MET A 1 -26.83 10.80 -10.75
N ASP A 2 -25.67 11.43 -10.72
CA ASP A 2 -24.38 10.73 -10.85
C ASP A 2 -23.79 10.41 -9.47
N TRP A 3 -24.10 9.22 -8.95
CA TRP A 3 -23.73 8.79 -7.59
C TRP A 3 -22.21 8.81 -7.35
N GLN A 4 -21.39 8.66 -8.39
CA GLN A 4 -19.93 8.77 -8.30
C GLN A 4 -19.49 10.18 -7.89
N LYS A 5 -20.17 11.23 -8.39
CA LYS A 5 -19.86 12.62 -8.06
C LYS A 5 -20.36 13.01 -6.65
N ILE A 6 -21.52 12.49 -6.25
CA ILE A 6 -22.05 12.66 -4.89
C ILE A 6 -21.12 11.99 -3.87
N GLY A 7 -20.60 10.79 -4.18
CA GLY A 7 -19.61 10.10 -3.36
C GLY A 7 -18.35 10.93 -3.11
N VAL A 8 -17.78 11.54 -4.15
CA VAL A 8 -16.59 12.41 -4.03
C VAL A 8 -16.87 13.67 -3.21
N ILE A 9 -18.03 14.32 -3.39
CA ILE A 9 -18.41 15.53 -2.63
C ILE A 9 -18.58 15.21 -1.14
N LEU A 10 -19.29 14.12 -0.81
CA LEU A 10 -19.43 13.64 0.57
C LEU A 10 -18.08 13.25 1.18
N TRP A 11 -17.14 12.73 0.38
CA TRP A 11 -15.78 12.41 0.84
C TRP A 11 -14.98 13.67 1.22
N ILE A 12 -15.05 14.73 0.41
CA ILE A 12 -14.37 16.01 0.70
C ILE A 12 -14.90 16.60 2.01
N SER A 13 -16.23 16.60 2.22
CA SER A 13 -16.84 17.07 3.47
C SER A 13 -16.50 16.18 4.67
N PHE A 14 -16.34 14.86 4.50
CA PHE A 14 -15.98 13.96 5.59
C PHE A 14 -14.50 14.08 6.00
N VAL A 15 -13.58 14.21 5.03
CA VAL A 15 -12.15 14.43 5.29
C VAL A 15 -11.90 15.73 6.08
N GLN A 16 -12.69 16.78 5.83
CA GLN A 16 -12.57 18.04 6.57
C GLN A 16 -13.00 17.94 8.05
N THR A 17 -13.69 16.88 8.46
CA THR A 17 -14.11 16.66 9.87
C THR A 17 -13.15 15.78 10.69
N LEU A 18 -12.05 15.28 10.09
CA LEU A 18 -11.11 14.35 10.71
C LEU A 18 -9.91 15.01 11.42
N PHE A 19 -9.98 16.31 11.75
CA PHE A 19 -8.95 16.95 12.56
C PHE A 19 -9.16 16.64 14.05
N ALA A 20 -8.25 15.86 14.62
CA ALA A 20 -8.16 15.65 16.07
C ALA A 20 -7.96 16.99 16.80
N VAL A 21 -8.44 17.10 18.04
CA VAL A 21 -8.27 18.30 18.86
C VAL A 21 -6.83 18.38 19.36
N GLU A 22 -5.97 19.03 18.57
CA GLU A 22 -4.58 19.32 18.90
C GLU A 22 -4.49 20.25 20.12
N LYS A 23 -3.52 20.01 21.02
CA LYS A 23 -3.34 20.85 22.21
C LYS A 23 -2.36 22.00 21.94
N LYS A 24 -2.65 23.17 22.48
CA LYS A 24 -1.71 24.30 22.52
C LYS A 24 -0.75 24.17 23.73
N PRO A 25 0.47 24.76 23.70
CA PRO A 25 1.49 24.57 24.76
C PRO A 25 1.04 25.00 26.16
N ASP A 26 0.11 25.95 26.25
CA ASP A 26 -0.48 26.48 27.47
C ASP A 26 -1.46 25.51 28.14
N GLN A 27 -2.05 24.59 27.37
CA GLN A 27 -3.04 23.61 27.82
C GLN A 27 -2.43 22.41 28.56
N VAL A 28 -1.10 22.24 28.54
CA VAL A 28 -0.38 21.22 29.34
C VAL A 28 -0.33 21.65 30.80
N THR A 29 -0.68 20.79 31.76
CA THR A 29 -0.73 21.15 33.19
C THR A 29 0.59 20.87 33.91
N ILE A 30 0.88 21.58 35.01
CA ILE A 30 2.10 21.36 35.80
C ILE A 30 2.22 19.90 36.30
N PRO A 31 1.16 19.24 36.80
CA PRO A 31 1.23 17.83 37.16
C PRO A 31 1.62 16.90 35.99
N GLN A 32 1.24 17.23 34.74
CA GLN A 32 1.65 16.46 33.56
C GLN A 32 3.14 16.65 33.26
N LEU A 33 3.67 17.88 33.36
CA LEU A 33 5.10 18.17 33.20
C LEU A 33 5.94 17.44 34.26
N LEU A 34 5.53 17.51 35.53
CA LEU A 34 6.22 16.82 36.64
C LEU A 34 6.18 15.29 36.46
N LYS A 35 5.04 14.71 36.06
CA LYS A 35 4.93 13.27 35.76
C LYS A 35 5.82 12.85 34.59
N ALA A 36 6.08 13.73 33.62
CA ALA A 36 7.00 13.47 32.52
C ALA A 36 8.50 13.57 32.92
N GLY A 37 8.80 13.99 34.15
CA GLY A 37 10.15 14.11 34.69
C GLY A 37 10.75 15.52 34.62
N PHE A 38 9.94 16.58 34.44
CA PHE A 38 10.46 17.94 34.44
C PHE A 38 10.94 18.34 35.84
N PRO A 39 12.15 18.94 35.97
CA PRO A 39 12.51 19.63 37.20
C PRO A 39 11.65 20.90 37.38
N PRO A 40 11.43 21.37 38.62
CA PRO A 40 10.48 22.45 38.90
C PRO A 40 10.74 23.76 38.13
N HIS A 41 12.00 24.13 37.91
CA HIS A 41 12.36 25.34 37.16
C HIS A 41 11.97 25.24 35.67
N LEU A 42 12.12 24.06 35.06
CA LEU A 42 11.74 23.83 33.66
C LEU A 42 10.21 23.79 33.49
N ALA A 43 9.48 23.26 34.48
CA ALA A 43 8.02 23.29 34.48
C ALA A 43 7.47 24.72 34.66
N ALA A 44 8.12 25.54 35.49
CA ALA A 44 7.81 26.96 35.62
C ALA A 44 8.11 27.74 34.32
N ALA A 45 9.30 27.53 33.73
CA ALA A 45 9.70 28.14 32.47
C ALA A 45 8.73 27.79 31.33
N TRP A 46 8.32 26.53 31.20
CA TRP A 46 7.29 26.13 30.24
C TRP A 46 6.01 26.96 30.41
N LYS A 47 5.50 27.09 31.64
CA LYS A 47 4.24 27.81 31.92
C LYS A 47 4.32 29.32 31.76
N GLU A 48 5.50 29.90 31.91
CA GLU A 48 5.74 31.31 31.59
C GLU A 48 5.80 31.53 30.08
N LYS A 49 6.61 30.72 29.37
CA LYS A 49 6.80 30.84 27.92
C LYS A 49 5.55 30.45 27.15
N SER A 50 4.74 29.50 27.61
CA SER A 50 3.50 29.07 26.94
C SER A 50 2.44 30.16 26.84
N LYS A 51 2.57 31.25 27.62
CA LYS A 51 1.69 32.43 27.54
C LYS A 51 2.18 33.48 26.52
N GLN A 52 3.35 33.27 25.91
CA GLN A 52 3.94 34.14 24.90
C GLN A 52 3.50 33.71 23.49
N SER A 53 3.89 34.47 22.46
CA SER A 53 3.52 34.13 21.08
C SER A 53 4.16 32.81 20.62
N PRO A 54 3.56 32.10 19.64
CA PRO A 54 4.09 30.86 19.09
C PRO A 54 5.58 30.90 18.74
N GLU A 55 6.03 32.01 18.16
CA GLU A 55 7.39 32.23 17.70
C GLU A 55 8.37 32.27 18.88
N LYS A 56 8.02 33.02 19.94
CA LYS A 56 8.82 33.13 21.17
C LYS A 56 8.87 31.81 21.95
N PHE A 57 7.78 31.04 21.93
CA PHE A 57 7.79 29.69 22.50
C PHE A 57 8.75 28.77 21.74
N LEU A 58 8.68 28.78 20.40
CA LEU A 58 9.54 27.96 19.55
C LEU A 58 11.02 28.37 19.65
N GLU A 59 11.31 29.66 19.81
CA GLU A 59 12.65 30.19 20.06
C GLU A 59 13.21 29.70 21.40
N TRP A 60 12.43 29.78 22.49
CA TRP A 60 12.81 29.20 23.79
C TRP A 60 13.01 27.68 23.70
N LYS A 61 12.12 26.96 23.02
CA LYS A 61 12.27 25.50 22.80
C LYS A 61 13.58 25.16 22.08
N LYS A 62 14.01 26.00 21.12
CA LYS A 62 15.27 25.84 20.36
C LYS A 62 16.53 26.21 21.16
N SER A 63 16.43 27.03 22.21
CA SER A 63 17.60 27.42 23.00
C SER A 63 17.99 26.42 24.09
N LEU A 64 17.09 25.49 24.45
CA LEU A 64 17.37 24.40 25.38
C LEU A 64 18.39 23.39 24.82
N LYS A 65 19.22 22.84 25.71
CA LYS A 65 20.24 21.83 25.35
C LYS A 65 20.21 20.64 26.32
N GLY A 66 20.72 19.50 25.87
CA GLY A 66 20.88 18.30 26.71
C GLY A 66 19.57 17.76 27.28
N LYS A 67 19.58 17.42 28.58
CA LYS A 67 18.46 16.74 29.25
C LYS A 67 17.14 17.53 29.23
N GLU A 68 17.20 18.85 29.30
CA GLU A 68 16.01 19.71 29.29
C GLU A 68 15.31 19.73 27.92
N ALA A 69 16.10 19.80 26.84
CA ALA A 69 15.59 19.68 25.47
C ALA A 69 14.95 18.30 25.22
N ALA A 70 15.53 17.22 25.76
CA ALA A 70 14.98 15.87 25.66
C ALA A 70 13.62 15.74 26.38
N LEU A 71 13.51 16.28 27.61
CA LEU A 71 12.25 16.32 28.36
C LEU A 71 11.17 17.15 27.65
N VAL A 72 11.54 18.33 27.15
CA VAL A 72 10.63 19.20 26.37
C VAL A 72 10.16 18.51 25.09
N SER A 73 11.05 17.82 24.38
CA SER A 73 10.70 17.02 23.19
C SER A 73 9.77 15.84 23.53
N LYS A 74 9.99 15.17 24.66
CA LYS A 74 9.14 14.07 25.15
C LYS A 74 7.69 14.53 25.41
N VAL A 75 7.49 15.58 26.22
CA VAL A 75 6.16 16.12 26.50
C VAL A 75 5.47 16.63 25.23
N TRP A 76 6.23 17.28 24.33
CA TRP A 76 5.69 17.78 23.06
C TRP A 76 5.06 16.67 22.20
N LYS A 77 5.65 15.47 22.23
CA LYS A 77 5.15 14.27 21.53
C LYS A 77 3.98 13.64 22.28
N GLU A 78 4.14 13.38 23.59
CA GLU A 78 3.13 12.72 24.42
C GLU A 78 1.82 13.51 24.54
N GLN A 79 1.87 14.84 24.41
CA GLN A 79 0.70 15.72 24.48
C GLN A 79 0.24 16.28 23.12
N GLN A 80 0.83 15.83 22.00
CA GLN A 80 0.47 16.21 20.63
C GLN A 80 0.30 17.74 20.45
N ILE A 81 1.38 18.48 20.70
CA ILE A 81 1.32 19.94 20.83
C ILE A 81 1.55 20.64 19.48
N THR A 82 0.63 21.53 19.12
CA THR A 82 0.75 22.41 17.93
C THR A 82 0.63 23.89 18.31
N VAL A 83 1.19 24.77 17.46
CA VAL A 83 1.41 26.19 17.79
C VAL A 83 0.79 27.15 16.76
N TYR A 84 0.30 26.62 15.64
CA TYR A 84 -0.34 27.39 14.57
C TYR A 84 -1.76 26.89 14.36
N GLU A 85 -2.72 27.81 14.26
CA GLU A 85 -4.09 27.46 13.88
C GLU A 85 -4.14 27.17 12.37
N ASN A 86 -4.71 26.02 12.02
CA ASN A 86 -4.86 25.59 10.63
C ASN A 86 -5.98 26.39 9.93
N LYS A 87 -5.68 27.65 9.56
CA LYS A 87 -6.64 28.59 8.95
C LYS A 87 -6.78 28.38 7.45
N GLN A 88 -7.71 27.51 7.06
CA GLN A 88 -8.33 27.59 5.73
C GLN A 88 -9.63 28.40 5.83
N LYS A 89 -9.59 29.67 5.41
CA LYS A 89 -10.80 30.43 5.11
C LYS A 89 -11.30 30.03 3.73
N LEU A 90 -12.50 29.46 3.65
CA LEU A 90 -13.26 29.44 2.39
C LEU A 90 -13.54 30.90 1.97
N ALA A 91 -13.37 31.19 0.68
CA ALA A 91 -13.93 32.38 0.06
C ALA A 91 -15.31 32.01 -0.50
N GLU A 92 -16.34 32.74 -0.07
CA GLU A 92 -17.71 32.56 -0.53
C GLU A 92 -18.00 33.37 -1.81
N GLU A 93 -18.88 32.79 -2.62
CA GLU A 93 -19.78 33.42 -3.60
C GLU A 93 -19.22 34.28 -4.76
N SER A 94 -19.34 33.75 -5.98
CA SER A 94 -20.02 34.48 -7.07
C SER A 94 -20.69 33.54 -8.09
N THR A 95 -22.00 33.42 -7.95
CA THR A 95 -23.02 33.37 -9.02
C THR A 95 -22.69 32.66 -10.35
N TYR A 96 -23.08 31.38 -10.46
CA TYR A 96 -23.23 30.70 -11.76
C TYR A 96 -24.46 31.24 -12.51
N GLN A 97 -24.28 31.81 -13.71
CA GLN A 97 -25.39 32.02 -14.67
C GLN A 97 -25.52 30.83 -15.63
N LYS A 98 -26.73 30.26 -15.67
CA LYS A 98 -27.13 29.15 -16.53
C LYS A 98 -27.51 29.65 -17.93
N LYS A 99 -26.92 29.11 -18.99
CA LYS A 99 -27.49 29.18 -20.36
C LYS A 99 -27.38 27.85 -21.08
N GLU A 100 -28.53 27.31 -21.42
CA GLU A 100 -28.72 26.17 -22.33
C GLU A 100 -28.63 26.65 -23.79
N ARG A 101 -28.13 25.80 -24.70
CA ARG A 101 -28.55 25.71 -26.12
C ARG A 101 -27.90 24.51 -26.84
N TYR A 102 -28.74 23.56 -27.24
CA TYR A 102 -28.62 22.77 -28.48
C TYR A 102 -29.54 23.45 -29.54
N PRO A 103 -29.52 23.13 -30.87
CA PRO A 103 -29.14 21.85 -31.52
C PRO A 103 -28.29 22.05 -32.82
N GLU A 104 -28.05 21.11 -33.77
CA GLU A 104 -28.35 19.67 -33.94
C GLU A 104 -27.31 18.93 -34.87
N LYS A 105 -27.68 17.73 -35.35
CA LYS A 105 -27.23 16.85 -36.47
C LYS A 105 -26.27 17.46 -37.53
N GLU A 106 -25.30 16.70 -38.07
CA GLU A 106 -25.56 15.64 -39.07
C GLU A 106 -24.52 14.49 -39.22
N LYS A 107 -25.06 13.32 -39.62
CA LYS A 107 -24.55 12.24 -40.52
C LYS A 107 -23.20 11.52 -40.26
N ASN A 108 -23.35 10.26 -39.81
CA ASN A 108 -22.45 9.11 -40.02
C ASN A 108 -22.21 8.80 -41.51
N PRO A 109 -21.12 8.08 -41.88
CA PRO A 109 -21.28 6.62 -42.07
C PRO A 109 -20.11 5.71 -41.61
N LYS A 110 -20.47 4.66 -40.86
CA LYS A 110 -19.94 3.28 -40.92
C LYS A 110 -18.42 3.03 -40.92
N THR A 111 -17.94 2.45 -39.81
CA THR A 111 -17.08 1.25 -39.87
C THR A 111 -17.63 0.19 -38.92
N LYS A 112 -17.75 -1.06 -39.38
CA LYS A 112 -18.10 -2.19 -38.52
C LYS A 112 -16.80 -2.75 -37.93
N GLU A 113 -16.66 -2.76 -36.62
CA GLU A 113 -15.72 -3.67 -35.96
C GLU A 113 -16.46 -4.55 -34.95
N THR A 114 -16.36 -5.84 -35.20
CA THR A 114 -17.07 -6.90 -34.49
C THR A 114 -16.25 -7.32 -33.27
N THR A 115 -16.34 -6.59 -32.15
CA THR A 115 -15.81 -7.08 -30.87
C THR A 115 -16.80 -8.06 -30.26
N THR A 116 -16.51 -9.35 -30.45
CA THR A 116 -17.20 -10.46 -29.80
C THR A 116 -17.25 -10.28 -28.29
N LYS A 117 -18.46 -10.15 -27.74
CA LYS A 117 -18.69 -10.33 -26.31
C LYS A 117 -18.34 -11.77 -25.92
N THR A 118 -17.16 -11.97 -25.34
CA THR A 118 -16.88 -13.17 -24.56
C THR A 118 -17.85 -13.15 -23.38
N LYS A 119 -18.92 -13.93 -23.47
CA LYS A 119 -19.67 -14.31 -22.28
C LYS A 119 -18.73 -15.12 -21.42
N GLU A 120 -18.43 -14.64 -20.22
CA GLU A 120 -17.87 -15.49 -19.17
C GLU A 120 -18.88 -16.62 -18.93
N ALA A 121 -18.56 -17.82 -19.42
CA ALA A 121 -19.32 -19.00 -19.07
C ALA A 121 -19.15 -19.25 -17.57
N PRO A 122 -20.22 -19.54 -16.81
CA PRO A 122 -20.04 -19.87 -15.40
C PRO A 122 -19.23 -21.16 -15.30
N ASP A 123 -18.21 -21.11 -14.46
CA ASP A 123 -17.25 -22.18 -14.22
C ASP A 123 -17.94 -23.30 -13.41
N PHE A 124 -18.53 -24.25 -14.14
CA PHE A 124 -19.43 -25.28 -13.62
C PHE A 124 -18.75 -26.64 -13.38
N SER A 125 -17.45 -26.78 -13.60
CA SER A 125 -16.73 -27.98 -13.18
C SER A 125 -16.70 -28.07 -11.65
N ASP A 126 -16.99 -29.27 -11.14
CA ASP A 126 -16.63 -29.61 -9.77
C ASP A 126 -15.12 -29.94 -9.79
N GLU A 127 -14.31 -29.19 -9.04
CA GLU A 127 -12.84 -29.23 -9.02
C GLU A 127 -12.37 -29.61 -7.62
N LEU A 128 -11.53 -30.65 -7.48
CA LEU A 128 -10.73 -30.86 -6.27
C LEU A 128 -9.38 -30.18 -6.42
N PHE A 129 -8.83 -29.72 -5.30
CA PHE A 129 -7.49 -29.17 -5.28
C PHE A 129 -6.72 -29.60 -4.03
N PHE A 130 -5.45 -29.92 -4.23
CA PHE A 130 -4.49 -30.23 -3.18
C PHE A 130 -3.30 -29.29 -3.30
N GLY A 131 -2.69 -28.95 -2.19
CA GLY A 131 -1.43 -28.21 -2.24
C GLY A 131 -0.69 -28.14 -0.94
N MET A 132 0.45 -27.49 -1.02
CA MET A 132 1.35 -27.27 0.10
C MET A 132 1.98 -25.88 0.02
N SER A 133 2.35 -25.32 1.16
CA SER A 133 3.18 -24.14 1.26
C SER A 133 4.28 -24.35 2.29
N TYR A 134 5.43 -23.72 2.05
CA TYR A 134 6.53 -23.65 3.00
C TYR A 134 7.12 -22.25 2.96
N GLN A 135 7.26 -21.65 4.13
CA GLN A 135 7.77 -20.30 4.36
C GLN A 135 8.88 -20.36 5.39
N ASN A 136 10.01 -19.75 5.05
CA ASN A 136 11.13 -19.53 5.93
C ASN A 136 11.44 -18.03 5.97
N LEU A 137 11.41 -17.44 7.16
CA LEU A 137 11.90 -16.09 7.45
C LEU A 137 13.09 -16.23 8.40
N ASP A 138 14.29 -16.34 7.84
CA ASP A 138 15.51 -16.38 8.64
C ASP A 138 15.98 -14.96 8.98
N VAL A 139 15.74 -14.58 10.23
CA VAL A 139 16.31 -13.40 10.90
C VAL A 139 17.00 -13.89 12.17
N ARG A 140 18.20 -13.38 12.47
CA ARG A 140 19.04 -13.88 13.59
C ARG A 140 18.33 -13.95 14.95
N TYR A 141 17.35 -13.07 15.19
CA TYR A 141 16.67 -12.92 16.47
C TYR A 141 15.29 -13.60 16.57
N LEU A 142 14.71 -14.12 15.47
CA LEU A 142 13.43 -14.82 15.53
C LEU A 142 13.58 -16.24 16.12
N PRO A 143 12.68 -16.71 17.00
CA PRO A 143 12.65 -18.11 17.43
C PRO A 143 12.38 -19.05 16.24
N ARG A 144 12.91 -20.28 16.27
CA ARG A 144 12.72 -21.27 15.17
C ARG A 144 11.25 -21.53 14.81
N LYS A 145 10.32 -21.37 15.77
CA LYS A 145 8.87 -21.51 15.58
C LYS A 145 8.22 -20.35 14.79
N GLU A 146 8.89 -19.21 14.72
CA GLU A 146 8.46 -18.03 13.95
C GLU A 146 9.24 -17.88 12.64
N LYS A 147 10.34 -18.64 12.49
CA LYS A 147 11.08 -18.71 11.23
C LYS A 147 10.38 -19.58 10.20
N ASN A 148 9.85 -20.74 10.60
CA ASN A 148 9.36 -21.76 9.67
C ASN A 148 7.86 -21.95 9.81
N HIS A 149 7.14 -21.67 8.72
CA HIS A 149 5.72 -21.91 8.60
C HIS A 149 5.46 -22.85 7.43
N SER A 150 4.58 -23.82 7.61
CA SER A 150 4.26 -24.83 6.60
C SER A 150 2.77 -25.10 6.61
N SER A 151 2.20 -25.32 5.43
CA SER A 151 0.82 -25.80 5.35
C SER A 151 0.62 -26.85 4.29
N VAL A 152 -0.33 -27.75 4.55
CA VAL A 152 -0.81 -28.75 3.60
C VAL A 152 -2.33 -28.69 3.61
N PHE A 153 -2.93 -28.62 2.43
CA PHE A 153 -4.36 -28.39 2.27
C PHE A 153 -4.99 -29.23 1.17
N LEU A 154 -6.25 -29.59 1.40
CA LEU A 154 -7.14 -30.27 0.47
C LEU A 154 -8.47 -29.51 0.46
N GLY A 155 -9.04 -29.31 -0.72
CA GLY A 155 -10.33 -28.64 -0.85
C GLY A 155 -11.07 -29.03 -2.11
N GLY A 156 -12.28 -28.49 -2.22
CA GLY A 156 -13.15 -28.68 -3.37
C GLY A 156 -13.94 -27.42 -3.68
N LYS A 157 -14.19 -27.19 -4.97
CA LYS A 157 -14.95 -26.07 -5.52
C LYS A 157 -16.01 -26.65 -6.45
N GLY A 158 -17.25 -26.21 -6.33
CA GLY A 158 -18.35 -26.73 -7.15
C GLY A 158 -19.66 -26.01 -6.88
N LYS A 159 -20.48 -25.78 -7.92
CA LYS A 159 -21.86 -25.25 -7.82
C LYS A 159 -22.01 -23.99 -6.94
N GLY A 160 -21.05 -23.07 -7.00
CA GLY A 160 -21.05 -21.82 -6.20
C GLY A 160 -20.65 -22.00 -4.73
N GLN A 161 -20.12 -23.18 -4.38
CA GLN A 161 -19.55 -23.50 -3.08
C GLN A 161 -18.04 -23.75 -3.22
N ILE A 162 -17.28 -23.43 -2.18
CA ILE A 162 -15.88 -23.82 -2.06
C ILE A 162 -15.54 -24.09 -0.61
N TRP A 163 -14.76 -25.13 -0.37
CA TRP A 163 -14.29 -25.53 0.95
C TRP A 163 -12.83 -25.97 0.91
N ILE A 164 -12.15 -25.87 2.05
CA ILE A 164 -10.76 -26.27 2.25
C ILE A 164 -10.54 -26.72 3.69
N LEU A 165 -9.76 -27.78 3.86
CA LEU A 165 -9.17 -28.22 5.12
C LEU A 165 -7.66 -28.02 5.01
N GLU A 166 -7.04 -27.47 6.05
CA GLU A 166 -5.64 -27.07 6.02
C GLU A 166 -4.97 -27.30 7.39
N LYS A 167 -3.90 -28.10 7.42
CA LYS A 167 -2.96 -28.12 8.55
C LYS A 167 -1.98 -26.95 8.35
N ARG A 168 -1.91 -26.02 9.30
CA ARG A 168 -0.95 -24.90 9.39
C ARG A 168 -0.04 -25.16 10.57
N ASP A 169 1.23 -25.44 10.33
CA ASP A 169 2.17 -25.95 11.34
C ASP A 169 1.52 -27.09 12.14
N GLU A 170 1.23 -26.93 13.42
CA GLU A 170 0.55 -27.95 14.24
C GLU A 170 -0.96 -27.72 14.45
N GLU A 171 -1.52 -26.66 13.87
CA GLU A 171 -2.94 -26.33 13.98
C GLU A 171 -3.76 -26.83 12.78
N PHE A 172 -4.97 -27.31 13.03
CA PHE A 172 -5.94 -27.60 11.98
C PHE A 172 -6.88 -26.42 11.79
N SER A 173 -7.04 -26.01 10.53
CA SER A 173 -7.89 -24.91 10.11
C SER A 173 -8.78 -25.36 8.95
N TYR A 174 -9.84 -24.59 8.70
CA TYR A 174 -10.74 -24.81 7.58
C TYR A 174 -11.11 -23.48 6.92
N GLY A 175 -11.70 -23.54 5.75
CA GLY A 175 -12.44 -22.44 5.15
C GLY A 175 -13.65 -22.97 4.41
N VAL A 176 -14.78 -22.26 4.51
CA VAL A 176 -15.95 -22.49 3.67
C VAL A 176 -16.46 -21.16 3.09
N ASN A 177 -16.94 -21.20 1.86
CA ASN A 177 -17.75 -20.15 1.25
C ASN A 177 -18.90 -20.84 0.51
N LEU A 178 -20.11 -20.64 1.03
CA LEU A 178 -21.34 -21.25 0.57
C LEU A 178 -22.25 -20.13 0.05
N THR A 179 -22.54 -20.16 -1.25
CA THR A 179 -23.48 -19.22 -1.87
C THR A 179 -24.78 -19.95 -2.21
N TYR A 180 -25.90 -19.56 -1.59
CA TYR A 180 -27.21 -20.15 -1.80
C TYR A 180 -28.28 -19.07 -2.04
N LYS A 181 -28.79 -19.00 -3.27
CA LYS A 181 -29.77 -17.98 -3.71
C LYS A 181 -29.21 -16.55 -3.44
N PRO A 182 -29.90 -15.56 -2.82
CA PRO A 182 -29.30 -14.26 -2.57
C PRO A 182 -28.40 -14.27 -1.32
N PHE A 183 -28.18 -15.39 -0.63
CA PHE A 183 -27.34 -15.39 0.58
C PHE A 183 -25.94 -15.95 0.29
N ARG A 184 -24.93 -15.34 0.90
CA ARG A 184 -23.59 -15.90 1.04
C ARG A 184 -23.24 -16.04 2.51
N PHE A 185 -22.64 -17.18 2.83
CA PHE A 185 -22.00 -17.45 4.11
C PHE A 185 -20.52 -17.78 3.86
N THR A 186 -19.60 -17.13 4.56
CA THR A 186 -18.19 -17.57 4.61
C THR A 186 -17.74 -17.73 6.05
N SER A 187 -16.89 -18.71 6.32
CA SER A 187 -16.39 -18.99 7.66
C SER A 187 -15.01 -19.66 7.59
N GLY A 188 -14.20 -19.47 8.62
CA GLY A 188 -12.87 -20.05 8.76
C GLY A 188 -11.74 -19.09 8.41
N SER A 189 -10.63 -19.66 7.95
CA SER A 189 -9.31 -19.02 7.87
C SER A 189 -8.80 -18.80 6.44
N ARG A 190 -9.70 -18.85 5.43
CA ARG A 190 -9.35 -18.67 4.01
C ARG A 190 -10.31 -17.76 3.24
N TYR A 191 -11.63 -17.94 3.37
CA TYR A 191 -12.60 -17.26 2.50
C TYR A 191 -13.30 -16.08 3.18
N LYS A 192 -13.23 -14.92 2.51
CA LYS A 192 -13.95 -13.69 2.85
C LYS A 192 -14.55 -13.07 1.56
N PRO A 193 -15.67 -12.33 1.65
CA PRO A 193 -16.31 -11.71 0.48
C PRO A 193 -15.57 -10.48 -0.04
N ILE A 194 -14.87 -9.75 0.85
CA ILE A 194 -14.03 -8.60 0.53
C ILE A 194 -12.65 -9.05 0.00
N PRO A 195 -12.17 -8.52 -1.13
CA PRO A 195 -10.86 -8.90 -1.69
C PRO A 195 -9.66 -8.23 -0.98
N HIS A 196 -8.46 -8.71 -1.28
CA HIS A 196 -7.14 -8.18 -0.87
C HIS A 196 -6.80 -8.17 0.63
N PHE A 197 -5.69 -7.52 1.00
CA PHE A 197 -4.63 -8.13 1.80
C PHE A 197 -4.68 -7.80 3.30
N TYR A 198 -5.03 -6.59 3.70
CA TYR A 198 -4.90 -6.12 5.08
C TYR A 198 -6.01 -6.60 6.02
N PHE A 199 -7.24 -6.81 5.54
CA PHE A 199 -8.30 -7.27 6.45
C PHE A 199 -8.06 -8.70 6.95
N ALA A 200 -7.91 -8.82 8.27
CA ALA A 200 -7.80 -10.06 9.04
C ALA A 200 -6.73 -11.05 8.53
N LYS A 201 -5.70 -10.56 7.84
CA LYS A 201 -4.60 -11.38 7.29
C LYS A 201 -4.00 -12.29 8.36
N ASP A 202 -3.68 -13.52 7.99
CA ASP A 202 -2.77 -14.34 8.78
C ASP A 202 -1.34 -13.77 8.59
N PRO A 203 -0.65 -13.37 9.66
CA PRO A 203 0.68 -12.79 9.52
C PRO A 203 1.72 -13.80 9.06
N ASN A 204 1.62 -15.04 9.55
CA ASN A 204 2.63 -16.09 9.44
C ASN A 204 2.56 -16.83 8.10
N PHE A 205 1.42 -16.73 7.41
CA PHE A 205 1.18 -17.40 6.14
C PHE A 205 0.83 -16.42 5.02
N TYR A 206 1.67 -16.35 3.99
CA TYR A 206 1.40 -15.63 2.73
C TYR A 206 0.86 -16.57 1.64
N SER A 207 0.04 -16.09 0.69
CA SER A 207 -0.28 -16.78 -0.56
C SER A 207 -0.01 -15.89 -1.76
N GLN A 208 0.87 -16.35 -2.66
CA GLN A 208 1.08 -15.70 -3.97
C GLN A 208 0.15 -16.30 -5.04
N LEU A 209 -0.54 -17.39 -4.72
CA LEU A 209 -1.51 -18.08 -5.56
C LEU A 209 -2.92 -17.47 -5.47
N GLU A 210 -3.13 -16.42 -4.66
CA GLU A 210 -4.35 -15.60 -4.70
C GLU A 210 -4.44 -14.84 -6.03
N ARG A 211 -5.23 -15.38 -6.96
CA ARG A 211 -5.40 -14.91 -8.34
C ARG A 211 -6.85 -15.12 -8.78
N THR A 212 -7.31 -14.38 -9.79
CA THR A 212 -8.62 -14.62 -10.42
C THR A 212 -8.75 -16.09 -10.86
N GLY A 213 -9.81 -16.78 -10.41
CA GLY A 213 -10.04 -18.21 -10.70
C GLY A 213 -9.26 -19.21 -9.82
N SER A 214 -8.37 -18.73 -8.94
CA SER A 214 -7.67 -19.60 -7.97
C SER A 214 -8.61 -20.02 -6.82
N PRO A 215 -8.62 -21.30 -6.42
CA PRO A 215 -9.34 -21.76 -5.24
C PRO A 215 -8.64 -21.40 -3.91
N LEU A 216 -7.40 -20.88 -3.98
CA LEU A 216 -6.49 -20.69 -2.85
C LEU A 216 -6.20 -19.19 -2.56
N PRO A 217 -7.10 -18.47 -1.86
CA PRO A 217 -6.90 -17.07 -1.47
C PRO A 217 -5.83 -16.91 -0.38
N GLN A 218 -5.51 -15.66 -0.06
CA GLN A 218 -4.60 -15.31 1.04
C GLN A 218 -5.11 -15.90 2.39
N PRO A 219 -4.28 -16.63 3.14
CA PRO A 219 -4.54 -17.01 4.52
C PRO A 219 -5.01 -15.81 5.37
N ILE A 220 -6.12 -16.03 6.07
CA ILE A 220 -6.67 -15.08 7.04
C ILE A 220 -6.77 -15.76 8.41
N THR A 221 -6.81 -14.95 9.45
CA THR A 221 -7.28 -15.35 10.78
C THR A 221 -8.76 -15.68 10.75
N PHE A 222 -9.24 -16.40 11.76
CA PHE A 222 -10.62 -16.90 11.80
C PHE A 222 -11.64 -15.76 11.69
N SER A 223 -12.49 -15.83 10.68
CA SER A 223 -13.53 -14.85 10.40
C SER A 223 -14.82 -15.51 9.93
N ASN A 224 -15.94 -14.80 10.07
CA ASN A 224 -17.26 -15.23 9.65
C ASN A 224 -17.96 -14.07 8.97
N PHE A 225 -18.64 -14.33 7.86
CA PHE A 225 -19.41 -13.38 7.09
C PHE A 225 -20.77 -13.99 6.73
N PHE A 226 -21.83 -13.19 6.87
CA PHE A 226 -23.15 -13.51 6.36
C PHE A 226 -23.71 -12.29 5.63
N GLY A 227 -24.06 -12.46 4.36
CA GLY A 227 -24.51 -11.33 3.53
C GLY A 227 -25.61 -11.67 2.56
N TYR A 228 -26.29 -10.60 2.15
CA TYR A 228 -27.35 -10.58 1.17
C TYR A 228 -26.85 -9.94 -0.12
N ARG A 229 -27.03 -10.67 -1.22
CA ARG A 229 -26.65 -10.35 -2.60
C ARG A 229 -27.88 -9.77 -3.30
N LEU A 230 -27.90 -8.46 -3.42
CA LEU A 230 -28.94 -7.69 -4.11
C LEU A 230 -28.58 -7.53 -5.59
N LEU A 231 -29.42 -8.07 -6.48
CA LEU A 231 -29.31 -7.86 -7.92
C LEU A 231 -30.14 -6.63 -8.33
N VAL A 232 -29.46 -5.58 -8.82
CA VAL A 232 -30.07 -4.36 -9.38
C VAL A 232 -29.52 -4.17 -10.80
N ASP A 233 -30.39 -4.10 -11.82
CA ASP A 233 -29.99 -3.87 -13.22
C ASP A 233 -28.81 -4.75 -13.69
N THR A 234 -28.92 -6.07 -13.42
CA THR A 234 -27.90 -7.12 -13.64
C THR A 234 -26.56 -6.95 -12.90
N ARG A 235 -26.48 -6.00 -11.95
CA ARG A 235 -25.32 -5.75 -11.08
C ARG A 235 -25.57 -6.29 -9.67
N GLU A 236 -24.60 -7.00 -9.11
CA GLU A 236 -24.71 -7.67 -7.82
C GLU A 236 -24.04 -6.89 -6.68
N TYR A 237 -24.83 -6.26 -5.82
CA TYR A 237 -24.31 -5.65 -4.59
C TYR A 237 -24.39 -6.65 -3.45
N GLU A 238 -23.40 -6.68 -2.57
CA GLU A 238 -23.44 -7.50 -1.35
C GLU A 238 -23.36 -6.61 -0.11
N LEU A 239 -24.30 -6.79 0.80
CA LEU A 239 -24.31 -6.14 2.11
C LEU A 239 -24.51 -7.21 3.18
N GLY A 240 -23.76 -7.16 4.26
CA GLY A 240 -23.88 -8.16 5.31
C GLY A 240 -23.23 -7.77 6.64
N ILE A 241 -23.22 -8.75 7.54
CA ILE A 241 -22.53 -8.67 8.83
C ILE A 241 -21.29 -9.57 8.82
N TYR A 242 -20.30 -9.19 9.61
CA TYR A 242 -19.09 -9.99 9.81
C TYR A 242 -18.67 -10.03 11.28
N HIS A 243 -17.91 -11.06 11.63
CA HIS A 243 -17.21 -11.17 12.90
C HIS A 243 -15.81 -11.72 12.67
N ALA A 244 -14.78 -10.98 13.12
CA ALA A 244 -13.38 -11.34 12.99
C ALA A 244 -12.60 -10.78 14.19
N ALA A 245 -12.55 -11.55 15.29
CA ALA A 245 -12.07 -11.09 16.59
C ALA A 245 -10.67 -10.44 16.58
N ILE A 246 -9.77 -10.91 15.71
CA ILE A 246 -8.42 -10.36 15.54
C ILE A 246 -8.42 -8.98 14.86
N PHE A 247 -9.40 -8.70 13.99
CA PHE A 247 -9.57 -7.39 13.39
C PHE A 247 -10.30 -6.44 14.34
N SER A 248 -11.42 -6.88 14.92
CA SER A 248 -12.24 -6.14 15.89
C SER A 248 -12.95 -7.11 16.83
N SER A 249 -13.02 -6.75 18.11
CA SER A 249 -13.70 -7.53 19.16
C SER A 249 -15.22 -7.58 18.98
N TYR A 250 -15.76 -6.68 18.16
CA TYR A 250 -17.20 -6.53 17.93
C TYR A 250 -17.56 -6.92 16.49
N PRO A 251 -18.76 -7.49 16.27
CA PRO A 251 -19.27 -7.69 14.92
C PRO A 251 -19.46 -6.34 14.22
N GLY A 252 -19.32 -6.34 12.91
CA GLY A 252 -19.51 -5.16 12.08
C GLY A 252 -20.32 -5.44 10.82
N ILE A 253 -20.45 -4.43 9.98
CA ILE A 253 -21.09 -4.53 8.65
C ILE A 253 -20.03 -4.54 7.55
N TYR A 254 -20.35 -5.14 6.42
CA TYR A 254 -19.51 -5.12 5.22
C TYR A 254 -20.34 -4.83 3.96
N PHE A 255 -19.66 -4.27 2.96
CA PHE A 255 -20.21 -3.98 1.64
C PHE A 255 -19.24 -4.44 0.54
N VAL A 256 -19.78 -4.98 -0.55
CA VAL A 256 -19.05 -5.31 -1.78
C VAL A 256 -19.85 -4.83 -2.99
N SER A 257 -19.16 -4.18 -3.92
CA SER A 257 -19.72 -3.73 -5.20
C SER A 257 -19.72 -4.83 -6.28
N PRO A 258 -20.48 -4.66 -7.38
CA PRO A 258 -20.66 -5.66 -8.44
C PRO A 258 -19.40 -6.26 -9.05
N ASN A 259 -18.38 -5.43 -9.29
CA ASN A 259 -17.11 -5.87 -9.87
C ASN A 259 -16.06 -6.16 -8.77
N LYS A 260 -16.45 -6.09 -7.49
CA LYS A 260 -15.58 -6.03 -6.30
C LYS A 260 -14.57 -4.88 -6.29
N SER A 261 -14.64 -3.95 -7.25
CA SER A 261 -13.79 -2.76 -7.37
C SER A 261 -13.84 -1.83 -6.16
N TYR A 262 -14.94 -1.84 -5.43
CA TYR A 262 -15.11 -1.18 -4.14
C TYR A 262 -15.63 -2.19 -3.12
N SER A 263 -15.00 -2.23 -1.95
CA SER A 263 -15.50 -3.00 -0.81
C SER A 263 -15.01 -2.40 0.50
N GLY A 264 -15.72 -2.67 1.58
CA GLY A 264 -15.27 -2.23 2.89
C GLY A 264 -15.98 -2.92 4.04
N VAL A 265 -15.42 -2.73 5.22
CA VAL A 265 -15.96 -3.18 6.50
C VAL A 265 -15.95 -2.02 7.50
N TRP A 266 -16.88 -2.05 8.43
CA TRP A 266 -16.88 -1.15 9.59
C TRP A 266 -17.44 -1.87 10.81
N SER A 267 -16.69 -1.85 11.92
CA SER A 267 -17.15 -2.27 13.25
C SER A 267 -17.37 -1.03 14.10
N ALA A 268 -18.60 -0.85 14.57
CA ALA A 268 -18.99 0.31 15.38
C ALA A 268 -18.37 0.31 16.79
N GLY A 269 -18.16 -0.88 17.38
CA GLY A 269 -17.69 -1.03 18.77
C GLY A 269 -16.26 -0.51 18.96
N ASP A 270 -15.32 -1.00 18.15
CA ASP A 270 -13.94 -0.48 18.14
C ASP A 270 -13.78 0.78 17.27
N ASN A 271 -14.85 1.19 16.57
CA ASN A 271 -14.87 2.19 15.50
C ASN A 271 -13.70 2.00 14.51
N LYS A 272 -13.58 0.77 13.99
CA LYS A 272 -12.52 0.35 13.07
C LYS A 272 -13.12 0.01 11.72
N SER A 273 -12.48 0.48 10.66
CA SER A 273 -12.86 0.20 9.28
C SER A 273 -11.69 -0.30 8.44
N SER A 274 -12.00 -0.99 7.36
CA SER A 274 -11.07 -1.22 6.26
C SER A 274 -11.79 -0.97 4.95
N LEU A 275 -11.11 -0.30 4.01
CA LEU A 275 -11.62 0.07 2.70
C LEU A 275 -10.67 -0.43 1.62
N TYR A 276 -11.23 -0.95 0.55
CA TYR A 276 -10.50 -1.38 -0.64
C TYR A 276 -11.14 -0.76 -1.89
N ILE A 277 -10.26 -0.30 -2.79
CA ILE A 277 -10.58 0.27 -4.09
C ILE A 277 -9.63 -0.34 -5.12
N ASN A 278 -10.16 -0.78 -6.26
CA ASN A 278 -9.40 -1.13 -7.47
C ASN A 278 -10.33 -0.96 -8.66
N ASP A 279 -10.23 0.18 -9.33
CA ASP A 279 -11.08 0.52 -10.46
C ASP A 279 -10.27 1.10 -11.61
N SER A 280 -10.76 0.92 -12.83
CA SER A 280 -10.13 1.43 -14.04
C SER A 280 -11.19 1.97 -15.00
N TRP A 281 -10.93 3.17 -15.52
CA TRP A 281 -11.84 3.84 -16.43
C TRP A 281 -11.07 4.42 -17.62
N ASN A 282 -11.67 4.27 -18.81
CA ASN A 282 -11.14 4.82 -20.04
C ASN A 282 -11.96 6.04 -20.44
N SER A 283 -11.32 7.20 -20.50
CA SER A 283 -11.84 8.43 -21.09
C SER A 283 -11.36 8.52 -22.54
N LYS A 284 -12.26 8.88 -23.47
CA LYS A 284 -11.89 9.06 -24.89
C LYS A 284 -10.85 10.16 -25.08
N ASP A 285 -10.91 11.21 -24.25
CA ASP A 285 -10.09 12.41 -24.41
C ASP A 285 -8.92 12.46 -23.43
N LEU A 286 -9.04 11.81 -22.26
CA LEU A 286 -8.03 11.86 -21.19
C LEU A 286 -7.18 10.56 -21.10
N GLY A 287 -7.61 9.47 -21.73
CA GLY A 287 -6.88 8.21 -21.77
C GLY A 287 -7.37 7.15 -20.78
N SER A 288 -6.50 6.21 -20.45
CA SER A 288 -6.75 5.14 -19.48
C SER A 288 -6.30 5.57 -18.09
N HIS A 289 -7.15 5.34 -17.10
CA HIS A 289 -6.86 5.67 -15.70
C HIS A 289 -7.13 4.45 -14.82
N ARG A 290 -6.29 4.23 -13.81
CA ARG A 290 -6.48 3.21 -12.78
C ARG A 290 -6.24 3.80 -11.41
N ILE A 291 -7.11 3.48 -10.47
CA ILE A 291 -6.91 3.71 -9.04
C ILE A 291 -6.85 2.37 -8.32
N GLN A 292 -5.94 2.27 -7.37
CA GLN A 292 -5.95 1.17 -6.42
C GLN A 292 -5.62 1.68 -5.02
N SER A 293 -6.37 1.28 -4.02
CA SER A 293 -6.13 1.68 -2.64
C SER A 293 -6.60 0.58 -1.69
N GLU A 294 -5.87 0.39 -0.61
CA GLU A 294 -6.33 -0.42 0.52
C GLU A 294 -5.94 0.30 1.80
N SER A 295 -6.87 0.42 2.75
CA SER A 295 -6.63 1.08 4.03
C SER A 295 -7.31 0.40 5.21
N ILE A 296 -6.77 0.65 6.41
CA ILE A 296 -7.38 0.38 7.70
C ILE A 296 -7.37 1.69 8.49
N SER A 297 -8.44 1.98 9.22
CA SER A 297 -8.54 3.16 10.09
C SER A 297 -9.27 2.85 11.40
N ASN A 298 -8.91 3.57 12.47
CA ASN A 298 -9.62 3.61 13.74
C ASN A 298 -9.80 5.08 14.19
N LYS A 299 -10.08 5.34 15.48
CA LYS A 299 -10.21 6.72 16.02
C LYS A 299 -8.88 7.46 16.15
N GLN A 300 -7.76 6.74 16.24
CA GLN A 300 -6.44 7.30 16.54
C GLN A 300 -5.63 7.58 15.26
N GLU A 301 -5.82 6.79 14.20
CA GLU A 301 -4.93 6.76 13.04
C GLU A 301 -5.54 6.00 11.83
N SER A 302 -4.80 6.05 10.71
CA SER A 302 -5.02 5.24 9.52
C SER A 302 -3.69 4.72 8.96
N VAL A 303 -3.76 3.58 8.28
CA VAL A 303 -2.70 2.99 7.43
C VAL A 303 -3.29 2.61 6.09
N GLY A 304 -2.42 2.44 5.10
CA GLY A 304 -2.82 1.98 3.78
C GLY A 304 -2.01 2.62 2.67
N PHE A 305 -2.34 2.25 1.44
CA PHE A 305 -1.78 2.87 0.24
C PHE A 305 -2.88 3.40 -0.68
N VAL A 306 -2.50 4.33 -1.54
CA VAL A 306 -3.19 4.65 -2.80
C VAL A 306 -2.16 4.70 -3.91
N TYR A 307 -2.49 4.06 -5.02
CA TYR A 307 -1.78 4.09 -6.30
C TYR A 307 -2.72 4.64 -7.36
N LEU A 308 -2.20 5.54 -8.19
CA LEU A 308 -2.88 6.16 -9.32
C LEU A 308 -2.00 5.99 -10.55
N LYS A 309 -2.61 5.49 -11.63
CA LYS A 309 -2.01 5.46 -12.96
C LYS A 309 -2.88 6.26 -13.92
N SER A 310 -2.25 6.99 -14.83
CA SER A 310 -2.93 7.59 -15.98
C SER A 310 -2.03 7.57 -17.20
N GLU A 311 -2.56 7.04 -18.30
CA GLU A 311 -1.87 6.87 -19.58
C GLU A 311 -2.72 7.51 -20.67
N SER A 312 -2.20 8.50 -21.39
CA SER A 312 -2.92 9.15 -22.49
C SER A 312 -2.36 8.66 -23.82
N PRO A 313 -3.02 7.73 -24.54
CA PRO A 313 -2.42 7.08 -25.72
C PRO A 313 -2.11 8.07 -26.86
N GLY A 314 -2.96 9.07 -27.05
CA GLY A 314 -2.80 10.09 -28.10
C GLY A 314 -1.69 11.10 -27.82
N SER A 315 -1.41 11.39 -26.54
CA SER A 315 -0.38 12.37 -26.15
C SER A 315 0.90 11.73 -25.63
N GLN A 316 0.91 10.40 -25.43
CA GLN A 316 2.04 9.60 -24.97
C GLN A 316 2.62 10.03 -23.60
N PHE A 317 1.79 10.71 -22.80
CA PHE A 317 2.08 11.04 -21.41
C PHE A 317 1.61 9.93 -20.46
N PHE A 318 2.44 9.68 -19.46
CA PHE A 318 2.24 8.72 -18.39
C PHE A 318 2.42 9.44 -17.05
N PHE A 319 1.48 9.18 -16.14
CA PHE A 319 1.48 9.67 -14.77
C PHE A 319 1.31 8.47 -13.83
N ASP A 320 2.25 8.31 -12.92
CA ASP A 320 2.17 7.36 -11.81
C ASP A 320 2.27 8.17 -10.50
N ALA A 321 1.37 7.92 -9.55
CA ALA A 321 1.49 8.45 -8.19
C ALA A 321 1.19 7.37 -7.16
N THR A 322 1.98 7.33 -6.10
CA THR A 322 1.82 6.40 -4.97
C THR A 322 1.90 7.20 -3.68
N ALA A 323 0.97 6.99 -2.77
CA ALA A 323 1.11 7.39 -1.38
C ALA A 323 0.88 6.17 -0.48
N TYR A 324 1.75 5.95 0.48
CA TYR A 324 1.68 4.86 1.45
C TYR A 324 1.87 5.40 2.86
N ARG A 325 1.12 4.85 3.80
CA ARG A 325 1.27 5.09 5.23
C ARG A 325 1.32 3.76 5.97
N ASP A 326 2.50 3.46 6.50
CA ASP A 326 2.72 2.40 7.46
C ASP A 326 2.47 2.93 8.88
N SER A 327 1.92 2.08 9.75
CA SER A 327 1.88 2.27 11.21
C SER A 327 1.72 0.88 11.86
N PRO A 328 2.67 0.43 12.68
CA PRO A 328 2.63 -0.91 13.29
C PRO A 328 1.34 -1.25 14.02
N LEU A 329 0.68 -0.22 14.56
CA LEU A 329 -0.46 -0.30 15.46
C LEU A 329 -1.78 -0.78 14.81
N LEU A 330 -1.93 -0.67 13.48
CA LEU A 330 -3.20 -0.94 12.80
C LEU A 330 -3.32 -2.30 12.10
N TYR A 331 -2.21 -3.03 11.90
CA TYR A 331 -2.17 -4.24 11.06
C TYR A 331 -2.89 -5.48 11.62
N GLY A 332 -3.45 -5.40 12.83
CA GLY A 332 -3.96 -6.58 13.55
C GLY A 332 -2.81 -7.38 14.16
N VAL A 333 -3.10 -8.59 14.65
CA VAL A 333 -2.06 -9.46 15.21
C VAL A 333 -1.09 -9.86 14.10
N VAL A 334 0.15 -9.41 14.28
CA VAL A 334 1.33 -9.85 13.55
C VAL A 334 2.14 -10.76 14.45
N SER A 335 3.18 -11.44 13.95
CA SER A 335 4.04 -12.19 14.87
C SER A 335 4.54 -11.23 15.97
N PRO A 336 4.35 -11.54 17.27
CA PRO A 336 4.66 -10.61 18.36
C PRO A 336 6.11 -10.12 18.37
N GLU A 337 7.02 -10.83 17.71
CA GLU A 337 8.46 -10.57 17.65
C GLU A 337 8.95 -10.07 16.27
N GLU A 338 8.05 -9.76 15.31
CA GLU A 338 8.44 -9.15 14.03
C GLU A 338 9.05 -7.75 14.24
N VAL A 339 10.32 -7.57 13.85
CA VAL A 339 11.05 -6.29 13.97
C VAL A 339 10.53 -5.27 12.94
N ARG A 340 9.41 -4.65 13.28
CA ARG A 340 8.77 -3.59 12.50
C ARG A 340 9.49 -2.24 12.66
N PRO A 341 9.34 -1.31 11.70
CA PRO A 341 9.64 0.09 11.94
C PRO A 341 8.75 0.55 13.10
N GLN A 342 9.32 0.80 14.29
CA GLN A 342 8.56 1.21 15.49
C GLN A 342 7.87 2.58 15.33
N ILE A 343 8.12 3.23 14.19
CA ILE A 343 7.77 4.60 13.86
C ILE A 343 6.98 4.54 12.54
N PRO A 344 5.77 5.09 12.47
CA PRO A 344 5.00 5.20 11.23
C PRO A 344 5.79 5.90 10.12
N GLN A 345 5.85 5.30 8.93
CA GLN A 345 6.37 5.94 7.72
C GLN A 345 5.20 6.43 6.87
N SER A 346 5.23 7.70 6.45
CA SER A 346 4.37 8.23 5.39
C SER A 346 5.24 8.57 4.18
N LEU A 347 5.00 7.91 3.05
CA LEU A 347 5.76 8.04 1.80
C LEU A 347 4.82 8.49 0.68
N GLY A 348 5.24 9.50 -0.08
CA GLY A 348 4.58 9.95 -1.31
C GLY A 348 5.59 9.98 -2.45
N TYR A 349 5.19 9.49 -3.62
CA TYR A 349 5.99 9.48 -4.84
C TYR A 349 5.11 9.80 -6.05
N THR A 350 5.64 10.58 -6.99
CA THR A 350 5.00 10.88 -8.27
C THR A 350 6.02 10.81 -9.40
N ARG A 351 5.66 10.21 -10.54
CA ARG A 351 6.41 10.21 -11.80
C ARG A 351 5.53 10.77 -12.91
N VAL A 352 6.08 11.67 -13.71
CA VAL A 352 5.49 12.16 -14.97
C VAL A 352 6.47 11.88 -16.08
N SER A 353 6.04 11.25 -17.17
CA SER A 353 6.94 10.95 -18.29
C SER A 353 6.24 11.01 -19.65
N PHE A 354 7.00 11.38 -20.67
CA PHE A 354 6.63 11.31 -22.08
C PHE A 354 7.34 10.11 -22.72
N LYS A 355 6.57 9.17 -23.29
CA LYS A 355 7.05 7.89 -23.85
C LYS A 355 7.88 7.00 -22.89
N HIS A 356 7.85 7.27 -21.57
CA HIS A 356 8.84 6.76 -20.59
C HIS A 356 10.31 7.11 -20.91
N LEU A 357 10.59 8.04 -21.83
CA LEU A 357 11.96 8.42 -22.22
C LEU A 357 12.45 9.67 -21.49
N ILE A 358 11.59 10.69 -21.40
CA ILE A 358 11.87 11.95 -20.73
C ILE A 358 10.83 12.13 -19.63
N GLY A 359 11.26 12.52 -18.44
CA GLY A 359 10.33 12.72 -17.33
C GLY A 359 10.96 13.32 -16.08
N SER A 360 10.09 13.51 -15.10
CA SER A 360 10.45 13.93 -13.75
C SER A 360 9.84 13.00 -12.71
N GLU A 361 10.50 12.90 -11.56
CA GLU A 361 10.02 12.14 -10.41
C GLU A 361 10.15 13.01 -9.16
N PHE A 362 9.23 12.85 -8.20
CA PHE A 362 9.23 13.58 -6.94
C PHE A 362 8.97 12.60 -5.81
N LEU A 363 9.68 12.74 -4.70
CA LEU A 363 9.51 11.91 -3.51
C LEU A 363 9.47 12.76 -2.25
N SER A 364 8.64 12.36 -1.29
CA SER A 364 8.58 12.89 0.06
C SER A 364 8.31 11.75 1.05
N SER A 365 9.06 11.67 2.14
CA SER A 365 8.93 10.66 3.17
C SER A 365 9.13 11.25 4.55
N VAL A 366 8.27 10.86 5.49
CA VAL A 366 8.37 11.20 6.90
C VAL A 366 8.36 9.93 7.72
N GLU A 367 9.41 9.71 8.49
CA GLU A 367 9.54 8.58 9.42
C GLU A 367 10.08 9.09 10.77
N GLY A 368 9.15 9.51 11.63
CA GLY A 368 9.45 10.04 12.96
C GLY A 368 10.17 11.39 12.89
N HIS A 369 11.49 11.36 13.01
CA HIS A 369 12.35 12.54 12.85
C HIS A 369 13.08 12.59 11.52
N ARG A 370 13.14 11.49 10.76
CA ARG A 370 13.78 11.43 9.44
C ARG A 370 12.82 12.01 8.41
N TYR A 371 13.20 13.14 7.83
CA TYR A 371 12.44 13.84 6.79
C TYR A 371 13.24 13.77 5.50
N GLU A 372 12.79 12.95 4.55
CA GLU A 372 13.43 12.78 3.25
C GLU A 372 12.57 13.36 2.15
N ASN A 373 13.17 14.10 1.23
CA ASN A 373 12.51 14.49 0.00
C ASN A 373 13.51 14.45 -1.16
N GLY A 374 13.01 14.59 -2.37
CA GLY A 374 13.87 14.83 -3.51
C GLY A 374 13.12 14.94 -4.82
N ARG A 375 13.90 15.23 -5.86
CA ARG A 375 13.42 15.46 -7.22
C ARG A 375 14.35 14.80 -8.23
N SER A 376 13.78 14.26 -9.28
CA SER A 376 14.46 13.53 -10.34
C SER A 376 14.11 14.14 -11.69
N GLY A 377 15.08 14.13 -12.60
CA GLY A 377 14.89 14.38 -14.02
C GLY A 377 15.62 13.30 -14.81
N PHE A 378 14.97 12.73 -15.82
CA PHE A 378 15.58 11.73 -16.68
C PHE A 378 15.31 12.01 -18.16
N PHE A 379 16.27 11.64 -19.01
CA PHE A 379 16.25 11.87 -20.45
C PHE A 379 17.07 10.80 -21.19
N PRO A 380 16.76 10.48 -22.46
CA PRO A 380 17.50 9.48 -23.22
C PRO A 380 18.82 10.07 -23.73
N LEU A 381 19.91 9.32 -23.56
CA LEU A 381 21.15 9.49 -24.32
C LEU A 381 21.07 8.73 -25.64
N PHE A 382 20.40 7.57 -25.65
CA PHE A 382 20.15 6.74 -26.82
C PHE A 382 18.79 6.05 -26.69
N PHE A 383 18.07 5.89 -27.79
CA PHE A 383 16.77 5.21 -27.85
C PHE A 383 16.71 4.26 -29.04
N SER A 384 16.15 3.07 -28.85
CA SER A 384 16.01 2.05 -29.89
C SER A 384 14.90 1.05 -29.55
N GLU A 385 14.50 0.22 -30.52
CA GLU A 385 13.53 -0.87 -30.29
C GLU A 385 14.06 -1.95 -29.33
N TRP A 386 15.39 -2.07 -29.22
CA TRP A 386 16.07 -3.05 -28.36
C TRP A 386 16.20 -2.56 -26.92
N GLY A 387 16.14 -1.25 -26.68
CA GLY A 387 16.28 -0.63 -25.36
C GLY A 387 16.74 0.82 -25.44
N ASN A 388 16.65 1.51 -24.32
CA ASN A 388 17.01 2.92 -24.18
C ASN A 388 18.14 3.07 -23.14
N LEU A 389 19.12 3.92 -23.43
CA LEU A 389 20.07 4.38 -22.44
C LEU A 389 19.57 5.73 -21.90
N ILE A 390 19.11 5.74 -20.66
CA ILE A 390 18.54 6.89 -19.97
C ILE A 390 19.59 7.42 -18.99
N TYR A 391 19.87 8.71 -19.06
CA TYR A 391 20.57 9.42 -17.99
C TYR A 391 19.54 9.92 -16.98
N ARG A 392 19.80 9.66 -15.70
CA ARG A 392 18.93 10.06 -14.58
C ARG A 392 19.72 10.90 -13.60
N TYR A 393 19.19 12.07 -13.28
CA TYR A 393 19.66 12.97 -12.24
C TYR A 393 18.66 12.93 -11.10
N ARG A 394 19.10 12.70 -9.87
CA ARG A 394 18.27 12.74 -8.66
C ARG A 394 18.93 13.64 -7.62
N GLU A 395 18.17 14.57 -7.06
CA GLU A 395 18.57 15.29 -5.84
C GLU A 395 17.88 14.65 -4.65
N TYR A 396 18.66 14.36 -3.62
CA TYR A 396 18.22 13.78 -2.36
C TYR A 396 18.43 14.79 -1.24
N ASN A 397 17.43 14.91 -0.37
CA ASN A 397 17.48 15.78 0.79
C ASN A 397 17.01 15.01 2.02
N GLU A 398 17.78 15.06 3.11
CA GLU A 398 17.42 14.52 4.43
C GLU A 398 17.56 15.68 5.42
N SER A 399 16.51 16.05 6.15
CA SER A 399 16.49 17.23 7.03
C SER A 399 16.18 16.91 8.50
N GLY A 400 16.37 15.65 8.89
CA GLY A 400 15.98 15.09 10.17
C GLY A 400 17.13 14.61 11.04
N ASN A 401 17.86 13.61 10.54
CA ASN A 401 18.95 12.94 11.25
C ASN A 401 20.32 13.56 10.94
N TYR A 402 20.55 13.97 9.69
CA TYR A 402 21.86 14.38 9.17
C TYR A 402 21.85 15.80 8.60
N ASN A 403 20.69 16.32 8.17
CA ASN A 403 20.56 17.63 7.51
C ASN A 403 21.50 17.74 6.28
N TRP A 404 21.31 16.81 5.35
CA TRP A 404 22.16 16.52 4.21
C TRP A 404 21.42 16.77 2.88
N ASN A 405 22.16 17.18 1.85
CA ASN A 405 21.72 17.22 0.46
C ASN A 405 22.80 16.55 -0.38
N GLU A 406 22.41 15.65 -1.30
CA GLU A 406 23.33 15.04 -2.25
C GLU A 406 22.70 14.87 -3.63
N ILE A 407 23.56 14.85 -4.66
CA ILE A 407 23.16 14.70 -6.05
C ILE A 407 23.61 13.33 -6.57
N GLY A 408 22.64 12.50 -6.94
CA GLY A 408 22.80 11.28 -7.71
C GLY A 408 22.82 11.53 -9.21
N ARG A 409 23.78 10.92 -9.90
CA ARG A 409 23.92 10.93 -11.36
C ARG A 409 24.10 9.49 -11.85
N GLY A 410 23.18 9.00 -12.67
CA GLY A 410 23.19 7.61 -13.09
C GLY A 410 22.87 7.36 -14.55
N GLY A 411 23.45 6.29 -15.08
CA GLY A 411 23.16 5.73 -16.40
C GLY A 411 22.38 4.44 -16.24
N PHE A 412 21.19 4.38 -16.86
CA PHE A 412 20.28 3.26 -16.79
C PHE A 412 19.95 2.77 -18.19
N TYR A 413 20.18 1.49 -18.45
CA TYR A 413 19.54 0.79 -19.55
C TYR A 413 18.10 0.48 -19.15
N GLU A 414 17.12 0.84 -19.98
CA GLU A 414 15.71 0.46 -19.81
C GLU A 414 15.10 -0.03 -21.12
N TRP A 415 14.64 -1.27 -21.12
CA TRP A 415 13.77 -1.84 -22.13
C TRP A 415 12.42 -2.22 -21.49
N ARG A 416 11.33 -1.71 -22.05
CA ARG A 416 9.96 -1.95 -21.58
C ARG A 416 9.09 -2.29 -22.78
N LYS A 417 8.46 -3.45 -22.80
CA LYS A 417 7.53 -3.88 -23.86
C LYS A 417 6.36 -4.66 -23.25
N GLU A 418 5.15 -4.12 -23.38
CA GLU A 418 3.94 -4.66 -22.77
C GLU A 418 4.11 -4.88 -21.25
N LYS A 419 4.14 -6.14 -20.80
CA LYS A 419 4.37 -6.54 -19.40
C LYS A 419 5.83 -6.95 -19.12
N ALA A 420 6.69 -6.96 -20.13
CA ALA A 420 8.10 -7.30 -20.01
C ALA A 420 8.95 -6.05 -19.73
N VAL A 421 9.86 -6.14 -18.76
CA VAL A 421 10.79 -5.09 -18.38
C VAL A 421 12.17 -5.67 -18.13
N LEU A 422 13.19 -5.00 -18.67
CA LEU A 422 14.59 -5.15 -18.28
C LEU A 422 15.13 -3.75 -17.98
N SER A 423 15.59 -3.53 -16.75
CA SER A 423 16.23 -2.30 -16.33
C SER A 423 17.50 -2.64 -15.55
N PHE A 424 18.60 -1.97 -15.86
CA PHE A 424 19.84 -2.08 -15.11
C PHE A 424 20.63 -0.78 -15.22
N GLY A 425 21.19 -0.31 -14.11
CA GLY A 425 21.96 0.92 -14.11
C GLY A 425 22.79 1.13 -12.86
N PHE A 426 23.64 2.14 -12.94
CA PHE A 426 24.44 2.63 -11.82
C PHE A 426 24.18 4.11 -11.60
N GLU A 427 24.10 4.52 -10.34
CA GLU A 427 23.99 5.89 -9.90
C GLU A 427 25.13 6.23 -8.93
N SER A 428 25.94 7.23 -9.28
CA SER A 428 26.99 7.79 -8.43
C SER A 428 26.44 8.96 -7.61
N ARG A 429 26.75 8.98 -6.31
CA ARG A 429 26.47 10.09 -5.37
C ARG A 429 27.79 10.58 -4.75
N GLU A 430 27.72 11.65 -3.97
CA GLU A 430 28.89 12.19 -3.25
C GLU A 430 29.38 11.27 -2.13
N SER A 431 28.46 10.51 -1.55
CA SER A 431 28.65 9.62 -0.40
C SER A 431 28.88 8.14 -0.76
N GLY A 432 28.75 7.78 -2.05
CA GLY A 432 28.74 6.38 -2.47
C GLY A 432 28.22 6.15 -3.89
N GLY A 433 27.90 4.89 -4.18
CA GLY A 433 27.36 4.43 -5.46
C GLY A 433 26.19 3.46 -5.27
N GLN A 434 25.41 3.25 -6.31
CA GLN A 434 24.24 2.37 -6.25
C GLN A 434 23.98 1.70 -7.60
N TRP A 435 24.07 0.37 -7.64
CA TRP A 435 23.55 -0.45 -8.73
C TRP A 435 22.09 -0.77 -8.47
N GLU A 436 21.23 -0.60 -9.48
CA GLU A 436 19.85 -1.07 -9.49
C GLU A 436 19.65 -2.03 -10.66
N GLY A 437 19.01 -3.18 -10.43
CA GLY A 437 18.72 -4.17 -11.46
C GLY A 437 17.32 -4.74 -11.34
N LYS A 438 16.66 -4.96 -12.48
CA LYS A 438 15.29 -5.47 -12.56
C LYS A 438 15.03 -6.20 -13.88
N LEU A 439 14.48 -7.38 -13.77
CA LEU A 439 13.96 -8.19 -14.86
C LEU A 439 12.55 -8.63 -14.47
N ALA A 440 11.57 -8.40 -15.33
CA ALA A 440 10.23 -8.94 -15.21
C ALA A 440 9.83 -9.49 -16.59
N ILE A 441 9.72 -10.81 -16.73
CA ILE A 441 9.37 -11.46 -17.99
C ILE A 441 8.14 -12.35 -17.77
N PRO A 442 6.98 -12.04 -18.40
CA PRO A 442 5.91 -13.01 -18.54
C PRO A 442 6.31 -14.09 -19.56
N PHE A 443 6.00 -15.35 -19.27
CA PHE A 443 6.31 -16.46 -20.19
C PHE A 443 5.23 -17.55 -20.15
N GLY A 444 4.99 -18.19 -21.29
CA GLY A 444 3.87 -19.13 -21.46
C GLY A 444 2.53 -18.51 -21.01
N THR A 445 1.59 -19.36 -20.60
CA THR A 445 0.30 -18.92 -20.07
C THR A 445 0.40 -18.67 -18.56
N ASN A 446 0.18 -17.42 -18.13
CA ASN A 446 0.08 -17.01 -16.72
C ASN A 446 1.31 -17.28 -15.82
N ASN A 447 2.51 -17.48 -16.38
CA ASN A 447 3.76 -17.43 -15.60
C ASN A 447 4.39 -16.03 -15.67
N LEU A 448 5.08 -15.69 -14.60
CA LEU A 448 5.89 -14.48 -14.48
C LEU A 448 7.19 -14.83 -13.74
N LEU A 449 8.33 -14.45 -14.32
CA LEU A 449 9.63 -14.45 -13.65
C LEU A 449 10.02 -13.00 -13.34
N GLU A 450 10.34 -12.74 -12.08
CA GLU A 450 10.85 -11.47 -11.58
C GLU A 450 12.22 -11.71 -10.93
N LEU A 451 13.21 -10.91 -11.32
CA LEU A 451 14.47 -10.72 -10.60
C LEU A 451 14.57 -9.22 -10.31
N SER A 452 14.91 -8.84 -9.08
CA SER A 452 15.21 -7.44 -8.75
C SER A 452 16.28 -7.36 -7.69
N GLY A 453 17.13 -6.35 -7.77
CA GLY A 453 18.15 -6.13 -6.75
C GLY A 453 18.70 -4.72 -6.72
N ILE A 454 19.36 -4.43 -5.61
CA ILE A 454 20.06 -3.19 -5.36
C ILE A 454 21.36 -3.54 -4.61
N PHE A 455 22.46 -2.89 -5.00
CA PHE A 455 23.74 -2.98 -4.32
C PHE A 455 24.25 -1.55 -4.11
N ARG A 456 24.45 -1.14 -2.86
CA ARG A 456 24.94 0.19 -2.48
C ARG A 456 26.39 0.09 -2.00
N GLU A 457 27.22 0.99 -2.50
CA GLU A 457 28.63 1.14 -2.18
C GLU A 457 28.82 2.48 -1.44
N GLY A 458 29.80 2.57 -0.54
CA GLY A 458 30.00 3.77 0.29
C GLY A 458 29.08 3.82 1.51
N ASN A 459 28.71 5.03 1.95
CA ASN A 459 27.80 5.25 3.08
C ASN A 459 26.78 6.36 2.75
N PRO A 460 25.75 6.06 1.93
CA PRO A 460 24.81 7.08 1.49
C PRO A 460 23.80 7.39 2.58
N LEU A 461 23.87 8.62 3.10
CA LEU A 461 23.04 9.10 4.21
C LEU A 461 21.53 9.11 3.87
N THR A 462 21.19 9.14 2.57
CA THR A 462 19.80 9.12 2.07
C THR A 462 19.40 7.73 1.54
N ARG A 463 18.12 7.37 1.74
CA ARG A 463 17.59 6.07 1.30
C ARG A 463 17.45 5.99 -0.21
N ALA A 464 17.70 4.80 -0.74
CA ALA A 464 17.53 4.50 -2.15
C ALA A 464 16.05 4.47 -2.56
N TRP A 465 15.75 4.98 -3.76
CA TRP A 465 14.41 4.98 -4.34
C TRP A 465 14.17 3.71 -5.16
N PHE A 466 13.91 2.59 -4.49
CA PHE A 466 13.88 1.28 -5.13
C PHE A 466 12.50 0.94 -5.73
N GLU A 467 12.43 0.70 -7.04
CA GLU A 467 11.21 0.40 -7.78
C GLU A 467 10.76 -1.08 -7.60
N ASN A 468 10.14 -1.37 -6.46
CA ASN A 468 9.66 -2.70 -6.08
C ASN A 468 8.28 -2.97 -6.71
N TRP A 469 8.20 -3.88 -7.69
CA TRP A 469 6.92 -4.33 -8.23
C TRP A 469 6.40 -5.54 -7.45
N THR A 470 5.12 -5.51 -7.10
CA THR A 470 4.44 -6.66 -6.49
C THR A 470 3.13 -6.88 -7.23
N TYR A 471 2.64 -8.12 -7.27
CA TYR A 471 1.41 -8.45 -8.01
C TYR A 471 0.17 -7.67 -7.54
N ALA A 472 0.20 -7.12 -6.32
CA ALA A 472 -0.83 -6.25 -5.79
C ALA A 472 -0.76 -4.82 -6.38
N THR A 473 0.40 -4.30 -6.76
CA THR A 473 0.55 -2.93 -7.28
C THR A 473 1.51 -2.90 -8.47
N ASP A 474 0.99 -2.57 -9.66
CA ASP A 474 1.74 -2.46 -10.92
C ASP A 474 2.99 -1.57 -10.82
N PHE A 475 3.00 -0.67 -9.84
CA PHE A 475 4.13 0.17 -9.49
C PHE A 475 4.14 0.44 -7.98
N ASN A 476 5.31 0.39 -7.34
CA ASN A 476 5.54 0.91 -6.00
C ASN A 476 7.02 1.33 -5.86
N ILE A 477 7.28 2.42 -5.16
CA ILE A 477 8.62 2.89 -4.82
C ILE A 477 8.78 2.71 -3.32
N ASN A 478 9.76 1.91 -2.92
CA ASN A 478 10.12 1.75 -1.52
C ASN A 478 11.40 2.54 -1.25
N LEU A 479 11.40 3.38 -0.22
CA LEU A 479 12.66 3.88 0.34
C LEU A 479 13.36 2.76 1.09
N THR A 480 14.63 2.51 0.77
CA THR A 480 15.40 1.45 1.42
C THR A 480 16.78 1.90 1.94
N ASP A 481 17.09 1.43 3.14
CA ASP A 481 18.33 1.61 3.91
C ASP A 481 19.27 0.38 3.78
N ARG A 482 18.96 -0.52 2.85
CA ARG A 482 19.65 -1.79 2.68
C ARG A 482 20.91 -1.60 1.85
N ALA A 483 22.02 -2.19 2.28
CA ALA A 483 23.24 -2.24 1.49
C ALA A 483 23.04 -3.16 0.28
N GLU A 484 22.39 -4.30 0.50
CA GLU A 484 22.06 -5.27 -0.54
C GLU A 484 20.60 -5.73 -0.46
N ILE A 485 19.95 -5.87 -1.60
CA ILE A 485 18.73 -6.68 -1.75
C ILE A 485 18.87 -7.50 -3.03
N ILE A 486 18.55 -8.78 -2.96
CA ILE A 486 18.29 -9.63 -4.12
C ILE A 486 16.93 -10.28 -3.93
N LYS A 487 16.05 -10.22 -4.93
CA LYS A 487 14.76 -10.92 -4.95
C LYS A 487 14.62 -11.70 -6.25
N LEU A 488 14.36 -13.00 -6.14
CA LEU A 488 13.99 -13.90 -7.23
C LEU A 488 12.58 -14.41 -6.98
N LYS A 489 11.68 -14.27 -7.94
CA LYS A 489 10.30 -14.72 -7.81
C LYS A 489 9.79 -15.31 -9.13
N TRP A 490 9.26 -16.52 -9.05
CA TRP A 490 8.54 -17.19 -10.12
C TRP A 490 7.11 -17.46 -9.64
N VAL A 491 6.11 -17.04 -10.41
CA VAL A 491 4.70 -17.29 -10.08
C VAL A 491 3.93 -17.79 -11.29
N SER A 492 3.38 -19.00 -11.19
CA SER A 492 2.48 -19.64 -12.16
C SER A 492 1.08 -19.84 -11.56
N PRO A 493 0.13 -20.47 -12.29
CA PRO A 493 -1.15 -20.91 -11.73
C PRO A 493 -1.06 -22.02 -10.67
N PHE A 494 0.04 -22.79 -10.64
CA PHE A 494 0.16 -24.04 -9.87
C PHE A 494 1.43 -24.11 -8.99
N ILE A 495 2.44 -23.27 -9.25
CA ILE A 495 3.66 -23.17 -8.45
C ILE A 495 4.01 -21.71 -8.22
N SER A 496 4.47 -21.39 -7.01
CA SER A 496 5.09 -20.10 -6.71
C SER A 496 6.35 -20.32 -5.90
N LEU A 497 7.42 -19.63 -6.30
CA LEU A 497 8.66 -19.50 -5.56
C LEU A 497 8.94 -18.00 -5.38
N ASN A 498 9.26 -17.57 -4.18
CA ASN A 498 9.73 -16.22 -3.89
C ASN A 498 10.88 -16.34 -2.89
N VAL A 499 12.06 -15.88 -3.28
CA VAL A 499 13.28 -15.89 -2.48
C VAL A 499 13.80 -14.46 -2.43
N SER A 500 14.04 -13.91 -1.25
CA SER A 500 14.69 -12.62 -1.10
C SER A 500 15.74 -12.60 0.00
N TYR A 501 16.92 -12.09 -0.35
CA TYR A 501 18.00 -11.70 0.55
C TYR A 501 17.93 -10.18 0.76
N SER A 502 18.14 -9.71 1.99
CA SER A 502 18.20 -8.27 2.28
C SER A 502 19.08 -7.95 3.49
N GLU A 503 20.15 -7.19 3.26
CA GLU A 503 21.15 -6.83 4.27
C GLU A 503 21.10 -5.33 4.59
N LYS A 504 21.22 -4.97 5.88
CA LYS A 504 21.22 -3.58 6.35
C LYS A 504 22.64 -3.08 6.48
N GLU A 505 22.85 -1.84 6.07
CA GLU A 505 24.17 -1.19 6.07
C GLU A 505 24.84 -1.14 7.46
N ASN A 506 24.04 -1.12 8.54
CA ASN A 506 24.52 -1.05 9.93
C ASN A 506 24.15 -2.29 10.77
N ASP A 507 23.75 -3.40 10.15
CA ASP A 507 23.32 -4.60 10.86
C ASP A 507 23.87 -5.86 10.15
N PRO A 508 24.83 -6.60 10.75
CA PRO A 508 25.50 -7.75 10.13
C PRO A 508 24.61 -9.00 10.01
N ASN A 509 23.30 -8.82 10.09
CA ASN A 509 22.30 -9.86 10.16
C ASN A 509 21.37 -9.73 8.94
N PRO A 510 21.70 -10.37 7.81
CA PRO A 510 20.81 -10.36 6.66
C PRO A 510 19.49 -11.04 6.98
N ILE A 511 18.45 -10.59 6.29
CA ILE A 511 17.13 -11.22 6.27
C ILE A 511 17.07 -12.11 5.04
N LEU A 512 16.87 -13.41 5.24
CA LEU A 512 16.52 -14.34 4.17
C LEU A 512 15.04 -14.68 4.30
N PHE A 513 14.29 -14.52 3.21
CA PHE A 513 12.91 -14.98 3.11
C PHE A 513 12.78 -15.94 1.93
N ILE A 514 12.18 -17.10 2.17
CA ILE A 514 11.84 -18.10 1.16
C ILE A 514 10.36 -18.43 1.34
N ASN A 515 9.61 -18.42 0.24
CA ASN A 515 8.23 -18.87 0.18
C ASN A 515 8.05 -19.75 -1.06
N PHE A 516 7.74 -21.02 -0.82
CA PHE A 516 7.44 -22.01 -1.83
C PHE A 516 5.99 -22.48 -1.70
N GLN A 517 5.27 -22.56 -2.81
CA GLN A 517 3.86 -22.92 -2.85
C GLN A 517 3.58 -23.81 -4.05
N LEU A 518 2.80 -24.86 -3.85
CA LEU A 518 2.31 -25.76 -4.89
C LEU A 518 0.80 -25.93 -4.74
N LEU A 519 0.08 -25.91 -5.87
CA LEU A 519 -1.36 -26.12 -5.98
C LEU A 519 -1.62 -27.00 -7.21
N GLN A 520 -2.01 -28.25 -6.96
CA GLN A 520 -2.52 -29.16 -7.96
C GLN A 520 -4.05 -29.05 -8.00
N LYS A 521 -4.60 -28.85 -9.20
CA LYS A 521 -6.04 -28.95 -9.48
C LYS A 521 -6.35 -30.30 -10.12
N ILE A 522 -7.54 -30.83 -9.87
CA ILE A 522 -8.04 -32.10 -10.38
C ILE A 522 -9.51 -31.86 -10.76
N ASP A 523 -9.78 -31.88 -12.07
CA ASP A 523 -11.16 -31.83 -12.59
C ASP A 523 -11.85 -33.19 -12.32
N LEU A 524 -13.13 -33.17 -11.93
CA LEU A 524 -13.95 -34.37 -11.66
C LEU A 524 -14.95 -34.69 -12.77
#